data_AF-A0A6N6P432-F1
#
_entry.id   AF-A0A6N6P432-F1
#
_cell.length_a   1.000
_cell.length_b   1.000
_cell.length_c   1.000
_cell.angle_alpha   90.00
_cell.angle_beta   90.00
_cell.angle_gamma   90.00
#
_symmetry.space_group_name_H-M   'P 1'
#
loop_
_entity.id
_entity.type
_entity.pdbx_description
1 polymer ?
#
loop_
_entity_poly.entity_id
_entity_poly.type
_entity_poly.pdbx_seq_one_letter_code
_entity_poly.pdbx_strand_id
1 'polypeptide(L)'
;MPSFAFVALDAQGQQVSDFLDAANQSEAINALRSRGLFPTSLREEARGILSTGSKAGAKGEKTWKSTFKIPFLERKTIKGKTLMIFTRQLATLIDAGLPLLRGLTVLGKQEPDPLLKKTITQISDAVQGGGTFSEGLAGHPRI
;
A
#
# COMPACT_ATOMS: atom_id res chain seq x y z
N MET A 1 -32.27 -0.47 -10.10
CA MET A 1 -32.27 -0.62 -8.64
C MET A 1 -30.91 -0.14 -8.15
N PRO A 2 -30.85 0.73 -7.12
CA PRO A 2 -29.59 1.16 -6.54
C PRO A 2 -28.93 -0.01 -5.81
N SER A 3 -27.62 -0.16 -5.98
CA SER A 3 -26.82 -1.15 -5.25
C SER A 3 -26.23 -0.46 -4.03
N PHE A 4 -26.41 -1.04 -2.85
CA PHE A 4 -25.82 -0.55 -1.61
C PHE A 4 -24.60 -1.39 -1.25
N ALA A 5 -23.47 -0.74 -1.02
CA ALA A 5 -22.33 -1.40 -0.41
C ALA A 5 -22.51 -1.40 1.10
N PHE A 6 -22.50 -2.58 1.71
CA PHE A 6 -22.63 -2.71 3.16
C PHE A 6 -21.40 -3.41 3.75
N VAL A 7 -21.00 -2.96 4.94
CA VAL A 7 -20.10 -3.69 5.82
C VAL A 7 -20.91 -4.11 7.02
N ALA A 8 -21.08 -5.41 7.21
CA ALA A 8 -21.81 -5.95 8.34
C ALA A 8 -20.98 -6.97 9.11
N LEU A 9 -21.24 -7.07 10.41
CA LEU A 9 -20.57 -7.98 11.33
C LEU A 9 -21.42 -9.23 11.48
N ASP A 10 -20.82 -10.41 11.34
CA ASP A 10 -21.48 -11.67 11.71
C ASP A 10 -21.54 -11.87 13.23
N ALA A 11 -22.26 -12.90 13.68
CA ALA A 11 -22.37 -13.24 15.09
C ALA A 11 -21.04 -13.69 15.73
N GLN A 12 -20.05 -14.06 14.91
CA GLN A 12 -18.68 -14.41 15.33
C GLN A 12 -17.73 -13.21 15.36
N GLY A 13 -18.21 -11.99 15.07
CA GLY A 13 -17.39 -10.77 15.06
C GLY A 13 -16.55 -10.58 13.81
N GLN A 14 -16.80 -11.31 12.71
CA GLN A 14 -16.12 -11.12 11.43
C GLN A 14 -16.87 -10.13 10.56
N GLN A 15 -16.10 -9.22 9.92
CA GLN A 15 -16.64 -8.21 9.02
C GLN A 15 -16.81 -8.81 7.63
N VAL A 16 -18.05 -8.84 7.14
CA VAL A 16 -18.41 -9.25 5.79
C VAL A 16 -18.84 -8.00 5.02
N SER A 17 -18.08 -7.69 3.96
CA SER A 17 -18.40 -6.63 3.02
C SER A 17 -18.92 -7.24 1.73
N ASP A 18 -20.17 -6.95 1.38
CA ASP A 18 -20.80 -7.42 0.15
C ASP A 18 -21.68 -6.31 -0.44
N PHE A 19 -22.12 -6.51 -1.67
CA PHE A 19 -23.05 -5.62 -2.36
C PHE A 19 -24.46 -6.17 -2.23
N LEU A 20 -25.39 -5.34 -1.76
CA LEU A 20 -26.79 -5.69 -1.66
C LEU A 20 -27.60 -4.76 -2.54
N ASP A 21 -28.30 -5.34 -3.50
CA ASP A 21 -29.34 -4.62 -4.23
C ASP A 21 -30.56 -4.46 -3.33
N ALA A 22 -30.90 -3.22 -3.02
CA ALA A 22 -32.10 -2.86 -2.26
C ALA A 22 -32.72 -1.63 -2.92
N ALA A 23 -34.02 -1.40 -2.77
CA ALA A 23 -34.63 -0.18 -3.30
C ALA A 23 -34.28 1.04 -2.44
N ASN A 24 -34.15 0.85 -1.12
CA ASN A 24 -33.94 1.93 -0.14
C ASN A 24 -32.99 1.49 1.00
N GLN A 25 -32.35 2.46 1.67
CA GLN A 25 -31.47 2.22 2.83
C GLN A 25 -32.14 1.35 3.92
N SER A 26 -33.42 1.59 4.19
CA SER A 26 -34.20 0.83 5.18
C SER A 26 -34.42 -0.64 4.78
N GLU A 27 -34.55 -0.92 3.49
CA GLU A 27 -34.69 -2.30 2.96
C GLU A 27 -33.36 -3.04 3.03
N ALA A 28 -32.25 -2.36 2.73
CA ALA A 28 -30.91 -2.92 2.90
C ALA A 28 -30.65 -3.33 4.36
N ILE A 29 -30.97 -2.47 5.34
CA ILE A 29 -30.78 -2.79 6.77
C ILE A 29 -31.60 -4.02 7.18
N ASN A 30 -32.84 -4.13 6.71
CA ASN A 30 -33.71 -5.27 7.03
C ASN A 30 -33.23 -6.57 6.40
N ALA A 31 -32.74 -6.53 5.16
CA ALA A 31 -32.15 -7.67 4.48
C ALA A 31 -30.81 -8.11 5.10
N LEU A 32 -30.06 -7.20 5.72
CA LEU A 32 -28.87 -7.55 6.51
C LEU A 32 -29.23 -8.20 7.84
N ARG A 33 -30.24 -7.65 8.53
CA ARG A 33 -30.74 -8.21 9.79
C ARG A 33 -31.34 -9.61 9.61
N SER A 34 -32.07 -9.85 8.51
CA SER A 34 -32.63 -11.19 8.22
C SER A 34 -31.56 -12.23 7.90
N ARG A 35 -30.38 -11.78 7.45
CA ARG A 35 -29.18 -12.62 7.24
C ARG A 35 -28.32 -12.78 8.50
N GLY A 36 -28.76 -12.26 9.65
CA GLY A 36 -28.00 -12.33 10.91
C GLY A 36 -26.74 -11.45 10.94
N LEU A 37 -26.67 -10.46 10.04
CA LEU A 37 -25.53 -9.57 9.87
C LEU A 37 -25.87 -8.18 10.44
N PHE A 38 -24.99 -7.65 11.31
CA PHE A 38 -25.17 -6.34 11.94
C PHE A 38 -24.45 -5.24 11.14
N PRO A 39 -25.16 -4.30 10.49
CA PRO A 39 -24.53 -3.28 9.66
C PRO A 39 -23.68 -2.32 10.50
N THR A 40 -22.41 -2.20 10.16
CA THR A 40 -21.47 -1.24 10.77
C THR A 40 -21.29 0.00 9.89
N SER A 41 -21.55 -0.09 8.58
CA SER A 41 -21.60 1.05 7.66
C SER A 41 -22.40 0.71 6.40
N LEU A 42 -23.29 1.61 5.99
CA LEU A 42 -24.11 1.49 4.78
C LEU A 42 -23.89 2.72 3.91
N ARG A 43 -23.37 2.54 2.69
CA ARG A 43 -23.19 3.62 1.72
C ARG A 43 -24.00 3.35 0.45
N GLU A 44 -24.74 4.35 0.03
CA GLU A 44 -25.54 4.35 -1.19
C GLU A 44 -24.68 4.84 -2.37
N GLU A 45 -24.46 3.98 -3.38
CA GLU A 45 -23.90 4.43 -4.65
C GLU A 45 -25.02 4.93 -5.56
N ALA A 46 -25.32 6.23 -5.45
CA ALA A 46 -26.23 6.92 -6.37
C ALA A 46 -25.55 7.08 -7.73
N ARG A 47 -26.00 6.27 -8.70
CA ARG A 47 -25.49 6.23 -10.08
C ARG A 47 -25.99 7.44 -10.90
N GLY A 48 -25.16 8.47 -11.03
CA GLY A 48 -25.38 9.62 -11.93
C GLY A 48 -24.43 9.66 -13.13
N ILE A 49 -24.92 9.16 -14.27
CA ILE A 49 -24.71 9.61 -15.67
C ILE A 49 -23.27 9.95 -16.14
N LEU A 50 -22.70 9.03 -16.95
CA LEU A 50 -21.89 9.20 -18.19
C LEU A 50 -21.19 7.83 -18.46
N SER A 51 -21.88 6.84 -19.06
CA SER A 51 -21.73 6.42 -20.48
C SER A 51 -20.25 6.24 -20.91
N THR A 52 -19.75 5.10 -21.41
CA THR A 52 -20.41 4.03 -22.18
C THR A 52 -19.40 2.92 -22.52
N GLY A 53 -19.83 1.66 -22.40
CA GLY A 53 -19.35 0.48 -23.18
C GLY A 53 -18.01 -0.14 -22.73
N SER A 54 -17.87 -1.42 -22.39
CA SER A 54 -18.65 -2.59 -22.82
C SER A 54 -18.52 -3.75 -21.82
N LYS A 55 -19.63 -4.47 -21.67
CA LYS A 55 -19.82 -5.69 -20.87
C LYS A 55 -19.02 -6.88 -21.43
N ALA A 56 -18.58 -7.81 -20.57
CA ALA A 56 -19.01 -9.22 -20.58
C ALA A 56 -18.11 -10.13 -19.70
N GLY A 57 -18.74 -11.05 -18.97
CA GLY A 57 -18.14 -12.33 -18.52
C GLY A 57 -17.42 -12.27 -17.17
N ALA A 58 -18.07 -12.66 -16.07
CA ALA A 58 -18.20 -14.04 -15.60
C ALA A 58 -16.95 -14.59 -14.89
N LYS A 59 -17.15 -14.96 -13.62
CA LYS A 59 -16.42 -15.96 -12.82
C LYS A 59 -14.91 -15.80 -12.70
N GLY A 60 -14.47 -15.58 -11.46
CA GLY A 60 -13.11 -15.90 -11.07
C GLY A 60 -12.67 -15.17 -9.83
N GLU A 61 -12.48 -15.93 -8.76
CA GLU A 61 -11.59 -15.61 -7.64
C GLU A 61 -10.41 -14.76 -8.09
N LYS A 62 -10.11 -13.71 -7.32
CA LYS A 62 -8.75 -13.20 -7.08
C LYS A 62 -8.82 -11.96 -6.21
N THR A 63 -8.61 -12.17 -4.91
CA THR A 63 -7.68 -11.36 -4.10
C THR A 63 -7.49 -9.92 -4.58
N TRP A 64 -8.42 -9.02 -4.22
CA TRP A 64 -8.20 -7.58 -4.31
C TRP A 64 -7.26 -7.14 -3.18
N LYS A 65 -5.99 -7.55 -3.26
CA LYS A 65 -4.88 -6.73 -2.75
C LYS A 65 -4.59 -5.68 -3.81
N SER A 66 -5.58 -4.82 -4.10
CA SER A 66 -5.30 -3.61 -4.84
C SER A 66 -4.50 -2.71 -3.91
N THR A 67 -3.21 -2.76 -4.17
CA THR A 67 -2.25 -1.72 -3.86
C THR A 67 -2.78 -0.44 -4.50
N PHE A 68 -3.67 0.27 -3.79
CA PHE A 68 -4.01 1.67 -4.07
C PHE A 68 -2.75 2.50 -3.80
N LYS A 69 -1.79 2.43 -4.73
CA LYS A 69 -0.73 3.43 -4.86
C LYS A 69 -1.40 4.69 -5.38
N ILE A 70 -1.87 5.52 -4.46
CA ILE A 70 -2.26 6.89 -4.76
C ILE A 70 -0.95 7.63 -5.05
N PRO A 71 -0.66 7.98 -6.32
CA PRO A 71 0.64 8.56 -6.71
C PRO A 71 0.89 9.95 -6.09
N PHE A 72 -0.13 10.54 -5.47
CA PHE A 72 -0.07 11.85 -4.82
C PHE A 72 0.24 11.78 -3.31
N LEU A 73 0.28 10.58 -2.71
CA LEU A 73 0.59 10.38 -1.29
C LEU A 73 1.87 9.54 -1.09
N GLU A 74 2.80 9.57 -2.05
CA GLU A 74 4.16 9.10 -1.79
C GLU A 74 4.83 10.09 -0.83
N ARG A 75 5.18 9.62 0.38
CA ARG A 75 6.02 10.37 1.31
C ARG A 75 7.27 10.81 0.56
N LYS A 76 7.53 12.12 0.55
CA LYS A 76 8.62 12.72 -0.23
C LYS A 76 9.92 12.87 0.56
N THR A 77 9.88 12.65 1.88
CA THR A 77 10.98 12.93 2.80
C THR A 77 11.17 11.80 3.81
N ILE A 78 12.42 11.60 4.21
CA ILE A 78 12.83 10.60 5.21
C ILE A 78 12.97 11.29 6.56
N LYS A 79 12.61 10.60 7.65
CA LYS A 79 12.81 11.13 8.99
C LYS A 79 14.31 11.20 9.30
N GLY A 80 14.79 12.34 9.79
CA GLY A 80 16.22 12.52 10.12
C GLY A 80 16.77 11.47 11.11
N LYS A 81 15.95 11.00 12.06
CA LYS A 81 16.34 9.90 12.96
C LYS A 81 16.65 8.60 12.20
N THR A 82 15.85 8.25 11.21
CA THR A 82 16.06 7.05 10.39
C THR A 82 17.36 7.17 9.59
N LEU A 83 17.58 8.34 8.97
CA LEU A 83 18.81 8.60 8.21
C LEU A 83 20.05 8.52 9.11
N MET A 84 20.00 9.10 10.31
CA MET A 84 21.09 9.02 11.30
C MET A 84 21.41 7.57 11.71
N ILE A 85 20.38 6.74 11.90
CA ILE A 85 20.59 5.32 12.25
C ILE A 85 21.26 4.60 11.08
N PHE A 86 20.75 4.78 9.86
CA PHE A 86 21.31 4.19 8.65
C PHE A 86 22.79 4.57 8.45
N THR A 87 23.13 5.86 8.52
CA THR A 87 24.51 6.32 8.30
C THR A 87 25.48 5.80 9.36
N ARG A 88 25.04 5.70 10.62
CA ARG A 88 25.83 5.10 11.70
C ARG A 88 26.07 3.62 11.47
N GLN A 89 25.03 2.88 11.09
CA GLN A 89 25.13 1.45 10.80
C GLN A 89 26.06 1.21 9.61
N LEU A 90 25.96 2.02 8.56
CA LEU A 90 26.85 1.94 7.40
C LEU A 90 28.30 2.22 7.78
N ALA A 91 28.55 3.27 8.56
CA ALA A 91 29.89 3.57 9.07
C ALA A 91 30.47 2.40 9.88
N THR A 92 29.70 1.82 10.79
CA THR A 92 30.14 0.66 11.59
C THR A 92 30.53 -0.53 10.71
N LEU A 93 29.78 -0.81 9.64
CA LEU A 93 30.10 -1.89 8.72
C LEU A 93 31.38 -1.60 7.92
N ILE A 94 31.57 -0.36 7.48
CA ILE A 94 32.77 0.07 6.75
C ILE A 94 34.00 0.02 7.66
N ASP A 95 33.88 0.51 8.90
CA ASP A 95 34.94 0.47 9.92
C ASP A 95 35.33 -0.98 10.27
N ALA A 96 34.37 -1.90 10.23
CA ALA A 96 34.61 -3.33 10.39
C ALA A 96 35.24 -4.00 9.15
N GLY A 97 35.54 -3.25 8.10
CA GLY A 97 36.16 -3.74 6.87
C GLY A 97 35.20 -4.41 5.90
N LEU A 98 33.88 -4.28 6.09
CA LEU A 98 32.90 -4.84 5.16
C LEU A 98 32.90 -4.00 3.86
N PRO A 99 32.93 -4.64 2.67
CA PRO A 99 32.82 -3.92 1.41
C PRO A 99 31.56 -3.06 1.35
N LEU A 100 31.67 -1.83 0.84
CA LEU A 100 30.58 -0.85 0.79
C LEU A 100 29.31 -1.42 0.17
N LEU A 101 29.43 -2.05 -1.01
CA LEU A 101 28.29 -2.66 -1.72
C LEU A 101 27.59 -3.71 -0.86
N ARG A 102 28.36 -4.49 -0.08
CA ARG A 102 27.81 -5.50 0.82
C ARG A 102 27.09 -4.86 1.99
N GLY A 103 27.66 -3.79 2.56
CA GLY A 103 27.02 -2.99 3.61
C GLY A 103 25.68 -2.41 3.17
N LEU A 104 25.64 -1.77 2.00
CA LEU A 104 24.41 -1.21 1.43
C LEU A 104 23.35 -2.29 1.19
N THR A 105 23.74 -3.46 0.66
CA THR A 105 22.82 -4.59 0.42
C THR A 105 22.23 -5.14 1.72
N VAL A 106 23.03 -5.24 2.78
CA VAL A 106 22.58 -5.74 4.09
C VAL A 106 21.61 -4.75 4.72
N LEU A 107 21.98 -3.47 4.77
CA LEU A 107 21.15 -2.42 5.37
C LEU A 107 19.84 -2.21 4.58
N GLY A 108 19.89 -2.22 3.25
CA GLY A 108 18.68 -2.11 2.42
C GLY A 108 17.69 -3.27 2.64
N LYS A 109 18.16 -4.48 2.96
CA LYS A 109 17.27 -5.60 3.30
C LYS A 109 16.59 -5.42 4.65
N GLN A 110 17.28 -4.80 5.61
CA GLN A 110 16.83 -4.59 6.99
C GLN A 110 16.06 -3.28 7.20
N GLU A 111 16.12 -2.35 6.25
CA GLU A 111 15.53 -1.03 6.38
C GLU A 111 13.99 -1.08 6.52
N PRO A 112 13.42 -0.56 7.62
CA PRO A 112 11.98 -0.52 7.84
C PRO A 112 11.27 0.55 7.00
N ASP A 113 11.94 1.65 6.66
CA ASP A 113 11.32 2.72 5.86
C ASP A 113 11.32 2.36 4.36
N PRO A 114 10.14 2.24 3.72
CA PRO A 114 10.07 1.81 2.32
C PRO A 114 10.74 2.77 1.33
N LEU A 115 10.76 4.07 1.65
CA LEU A 115 11.36 5.09 0.79
C LEU A 115 12.89 4.98 0.87
N LEU A 116 13.45 4.95 2.07
CA LEU A 116 14.89 4.79 2.27
C LEU A 116 15.38 3.44 1.73
N LYS A 117 14.61 2.37 1.92
CA LYS A 117 14.91 1.06 1.33
C LYS A 117 15.05 1.11 -0.18
N LYS A 118 14.10 1.77 -0.87
CA LYS A 118 14.14 1.93 -2.32
C LYS A 118 15.38 2.73 -2.75
N THR A 119 15.67 3.83 -2.05
CA THR A 119 16.87 4.66 -2.30
C THR A 119 18.15 3.85 -2.13
N ILE A 120 18.33 3.14 -1.01
CA ILE A 120 19.54 2.33 -0.76
C ILE A 120 19.72 1.29 -1.85
N THR A 121 18.62 0.67 -2.30
CA THR A 121 18.65 -0.32 -3.39
C THR A 121 19.13 0.34 -4.69
N GLN A 122 18.60 1.49 -5.06
CA GLN A 122 19.01 2.24 -6.26
C GLN A 122 20.48 2.68 -6.19
N ILE A 123 20.94 3.13 -5.02
CA ILE A 123 22.36 3.46 -4.82
C ILE A 123 23.24 2.21 -4.93
N SER A 124 22.81 1.09 -4.36
CA SER A 124 23.52 -0.19 -4.47
C SER A 124 23.66 -0.64 -5.92
N ASP A 125 22.58 -0.53 -6.70
CA ASP A 125 22.56 -0.89 -8.12
C ASP A 125 23.50 0.02 -8.94
N ALA A 126 23.52 1.32 -8.65
CA ALA A 126 24.42 2.27 -9.30
C ALA A 126 25.90 1.96 -9.01
N VAL A 127 26.22 1.66 -7.75
CA VAL A 127 27.58 1.26 -7.34
C VAL A 127 27.97 -0.09 -7.93
N GLN A 128 27.03 -1.04 -7.99
CA GLN A 128 27.25 -2.33 -8.64
C GLN A 128 27.49 -2.19 -10.15
N GLY A 129 26.88 -1.19 -10.78
CA GLY A 129 27.13 -0.80 -12.18
C GLY A 129 28.47 -0.09 -12.43
N GLY A 130 29.28 0.14 -11.39
CA GLY A 130 30.58 0.82 -11.48
C GLY A 130 30.54 2.32 -11.22
N GLY A 131 29.38 2.88 -10.86
CA GLY A 131 29.26 4.27 -10.42
C GLY A 131 29.82 4.49 -9.01
N THR A 132 30.03 5.75 -8.65
CA THR A 132 30.46 6.11 -7.29
C THR A 132 29.26 6.20 -6.34
N PHE A 133 29.53 5.99 -5.05
CA PHE A 133 28.50 6.16 -4.01
C PHE A 133 27.95 7.59 -3.94
N SER A 134 28.83 8.58 -4.15
CA SER A 134 28.46 10.00 -4.21
C SER A 134 27.49 10.32 -5.34
N GLU A 135 27.68 9.74 -6.54
CA GLU A 135 26.76 9.92 -7.66
C GLU A 135 25.39 9.30 -7.37
N GLY A 136 25.37 8.11 -6.75
CA GLY A 136 24.14 7.49 -6.29
C GLY A 136 23.36 8.38 -5.33
N LEU A 137 24.04 9.01 -4.36
CA LEU A 137 23.42 9.95 -3.41
C LEU A 137 22.93 11.23 -4.11
N ALA A 138 23.69 11.77 -5.07
CA ALA A 138 23.31 12.97 -5.81
C ALA A 138 22.00 12.79 -6.60
N GLY A 139 21.69 11.56 -7.02
CA GLY A 139 20.39 11.21 -7.62
C GLY A 139 19.19 11.34 -6.68
N HIS A 140 19.43 11.53 -5.37
CA HIS A 140 18.40 11.57 -4.34
C HIS A 140 18.48 12.81 -3.43
N PRO A 141 18.36 14.05 -3.97
CA PRO A 141 18.59 15.30 -3.21
C PRO A 141 17.50 15.65 -2.20
N ARG A 142 16.43 14.85 -2.08
CA ARG A 142 15.30 15.10 -1.16
C ARG A 142 15.39 14.28 0.14
N ILE A 143 16.52 13.64 0.36
CA ILE A 143 16.85 12.78 1.50
C ILE A 143 18.00 13.42 2.26
#